data_AF-A0A6J7MXK2-F1
#
_entry.id   AF-A0A6J7MXK2-F1
#
_cell.length_a   1.000
_cell.length_b   1.000
_cell.length_c   1.000
_cell.angle_alpha   90.00
_cell.angle_beta   90.00
_cell.angle_gamma   90.00
#
_symmetry.space_group_name_H-M   'P 1'
#
loop_
_entity.id
_entity.type
_entity.pdbx_description
1 polymer ?
#
loop_
_entity_poly.entity_id
_entity_poly.type
_entity_poly.pdbx_seq_one_letter_code
_entity_poly.pdbx_strand_id
1 'polypeptide(L)'
;MNRPQRARTNQRRRPQPRRTNGVDIWRSPGPLPDVEPIVRVHDPGAMLRSLGDPPMTNGNVAGHYFNFVITQSAAMAMALAYSADLAAEFDETDG
;
A
#
# COMPACT_ATOMS: atom_id res chain seq x y z
N MET A 1 -55.80 -42.84 -19.91
CA MET A 1 -55.98 -41.47 -19.38
C MET A 1 -55.04 -41.27 -18.19
N ASN A 2 -54.00 -40.44 -18.35
CA ASN A 2 -52.97 -40.17 -17.35
C ASN A 2 -53.33 -38.96 -16.47
N ARG A 3 -53.08 -39.05 -15.15
CA ARG A 3 -52.59 -37.96 -14.27
C ARG A 3 -52.38 -38.47 -12.85
N PRO A 4 -51.14 -38.40 -12.33
CA PRO A 4 -50.94 -38.03 -10.95
C PRO A 4 -50.29 -36.65 -10.83
N GLN A 5 -50.69 -35.96 -9.76
CA GLN A 5 -50.46 -34.55 -9.47
C GLN A 5 -48.97 -34.23 -9.24
N ARG A 6 -48.48 -33.14 -9.84
CA ARG A 6 -47.21 -32.51 -9.48
C ARG A 6 -47.36 -31.81 -8.13
N ALA A 7 -46.83 -32.40 -7.07
CA ALA A 7 -46.54 -31.68 -5.82
C ALA A 7 -45.36 -30.72 -6.07
N ARG A 8 -45.64 -29.41 -6.13
CA ARG A 8 -44.62 -28.35 -6.18
C ARG A 8 -44.03 -28.16 -4.78
N THR A 9 -43.02 -28.95 -4.43
CA THR A 9 -42.25 -28.73 -3.20
C THR A 9 -41.30 -27.56 -3.42
N ASN A 10 -41.70 -26.39 -2.92
CA ASN A 10 -40.94 -25.15 -2.98
C ASN A 10 -39.79 -25.21 -1.95
N GLN A 11 -38.71 -25.93 -2.27
CA GLN A 11 -37.50 -25.96 -1.44
C GLN A 11 -36.78 -24.62 -1.55
N ARG A 12 -37.09 -23.71 -0.62
CA ARG A 12 -36.30 -22.51 -0.35
C ARG A 12 -34.87 -22.94 -0.01
N ARG A 13 -33.96 -22.85 -0.98
CA ARG A 13 -32.51 -22.95 -0.75
C ARG A 13 -32.11 -21.83 0.20
N ARG A 14 -31.86 -22.15 1.47
CA ARG A 14 -31.17 -21.25 2.40
C ARG A 14 -29.74 -21.05 1.86
N PRO A 15 -29.29 -19.81 1.63
CA PRO A 15 -27.91 -19.58 1.25
C PRO A 15 -27.02 -19.99 2.42
N GLN A 16 -26.14 -20.97 2.18
CA GLN A 16 -25.09 -21.33 3.13
C GLN A 16 -24.14 -20.14 3.27
N PRO A 17 -23.83 -19.67 4.49
CA PRO A 17 -22.84 -18.64 4.68
C PRO A 17 -21.50 -19.18 4.15
N ARG A 18 -20.93 -18.49 3.17
CA ARG A 18 -19.56 -18.74 2.72
C ARG A 18 -18.67 -18.56 3.94
N ARG A 19 -18.10 -19.67 4.44
CA ARG A 19 -17.04 -19.62 5.45
C ARG A 19 -15.88 -18.90 4.80
N THR A 20 -15.68 -17.64 5.18
CA THR A 20 -14.43 -16.95 4.94
C THR A 20 -13.39 -17.73 5.70
N ASN A 21 -12.48 -18.42 5.00
CA ASN A 21 -11.39 -19.12 5.66
C ASN A 21 -10.59 -18.05 6.43
N GLY A 22 -10.74 -18.05 7.75
CA GLY A 22 -10.04 -17.13 8.63
C GLY A 22 -8.55 -17.36 8.45
N VAL A 23 -7.82 -16.28 8.17
CA VAL A 23 -6.36 -16.33 8.08
C VAL A 23 -5.83 -16.67 9.47
N ASP A 24 -5.16 -17.82 9.59
CA ASP A 24 -4.49 -18.23 10.83
C ASP A 24 -3.17 -17.46 10.96
N ILE A 25 -3.16 -16.47 11.86
CA ILE A 25 -2.03 -15.56 12.11
C ILE A 25 -0.82 -16.26 12.75
N TRP A 26 -0.97 -17.49 13.23
CA TRP A 26 0.12 -18.27 13.85
C TRP A 26 0.82 -19.21 12.86
N ARG A 27 0.35 -19.28 11.62
CA ARG A 27 0.98 -20.06 10.57
C ARG A 27 2.18 -19.30 10.01
N SER A 28 3.26 -20.02 9.69
CA SER A 28 4.40 -19.41 8.99
C SER A 28 3.89 -18.71 7.72
N PRO A 29 4.22 -17.41 7.54
CA PRO A 29 3.82 -16.69 6.35
C PRO A 29 4.40 -17.39 5.12
N GLY A 30 3.68 -17.29 4.00
CA GLY A 30 4.22 -17.72 2.71
C GLY A 30 5.48 -16.93 2.34
N PRO A 31 6.22 -17.37 1.31
CA PRO A 31 7.36 -16.60 0.81
C PRO A 31 6.93 -15.17 0.47
N LEU A 32 7.76 -14.19 0.83
CA LEU A 32 7.52 -12.80 0.46
C LEU A 32 7.56 -12.67 -1.07
N PRO A 33 6.76 -11.77 -1.66
CA PRO A 33 6.93 -11.42 -3.07
C PRO A 33 8.31 -10.78 -3.26
N ASP A 34 8.83 -10.89 -4.49
CA ASP A 34 10.04 -10.16 -4.88
C ASP A 34 9.80 -8.65 -4.71
N VAL A 35 10.77 -7.96 -4.12
CA VAL A 35 10.68 -6.52 -3.82
C VAL A 35 11.57 -5.77 -4.80
N GLU A 36 11.03 -4.74 -5.43
CA GLU A 36 11.79 -3.87 -6.32
C GLU A 36 12.73 -2.94 -5.52
N PRO A 37 13.96 -2.69 -6.00
CA PRO A 37 14.88 -1.77 -5.34
C PRO A 37 14.32 -0.34 -5.22
N ILE A 38 14.60 0.30 -4.09
CA ILE A 38 14.17 1.66 -3.78
C ILE A 38 15.18 2.66 -4.35
N VAL A 39 14.70 3.53 -5.24
CA VAL A 39 15.50 4.61 -5.83
C VAL A 39 15.51 5.84 -4.93
N ARG A 40 16.65 6.51 -4.85
CA ARG A 40 16.80 7.76 -4.10
C ARG A 40 16.07 8.91 -4.78
N VAL A 41 15.21 9.60 -4.02
CA VAL A 41 14.57 10.85 -4.47
C VAL A 41 15.57 12.01 -4.37
N HIS A 42 15.81 12.73 -5.48
CA HIS A 42 16.71 13.89 -5.51
C HIS A 42 16.15 15.11 -4.75
N ASP A 43 14.85 15.36 -4.85
CA ASP A 43 14.18 16.50 -4.24
C ASP A 43 12.86 16.08 -3.54
N PRO A 44 12.93 15.61 -2.28
CA PRO A 44 11.74 15.17 -1.53
C PRO A 44 10.68 16.26 -1.34
N GLY A 45 11.09 17.54 -1.38
CA GLY A 45 10.22 18.70 -1.20
C GLY A 45 9.49 19.15 -2.47
N ALA A 46 9.86 18.62 -3.65
CA ALA A 46 9.33 19.05 -4.94
C ALA A 46 7.79 19.05 -4.97
N MET A 47 7.19 17.96 -4.50
CA MET A 47 5.74 17.79 -4.49
C MET A 47 5.05 18.82 -3.59
N LEU A 48 5.58 19.07 -2.39
CA LEU A 48 5.02 20.07 -1.48
C LEU A 48 5.09 21.47 -2.08
N ARG A 49 6.22 21.84 -2.71
CA ARG A 49 6.36 23.14 -3.37
C ARG A 49 5.40 23.31 -4.55
N SER A 50 5.16 22.23 -5.31
CA SER A 50 4.20 22.22 -6.42
C SER A 50 2.77 22.47 -5.95
N LEU A 51 2.41 21.96 -4.77
CA LEU A 51 1.10 22.18 -4.15
C LEU A 51 0.90 23.59 -3.59
N GLY A 52 1.98 24.36 -3.41
CA GLY A 52 1.94 25.71 -2.86
C GLY A 52 1.76 25.75 -1.34
N ASP A 53 1.44 26.94 -0.82
CA ASP A 53 1.28 27.14 0.62
C ASP A 53 0.04 26.42 1.15
N PRO A 54 0.14 25.70 2.28
CA PRO A 54 -1.00 25.04 2.90
C PRO A 54 -2.14 26.01 3.24
N PRO A 55 -3.42 25.64 3.02
CA PRO A 55 -4.57 26.50 3.28
C PRO A 55 -4.91 26.56 4.78
N MET A 56 -4.01 27.12 5.57
CA MET A 56 -4.16 27.29 7.02
C MET A 56 -3.53 28.59 7.50
N THR A 57 -3.91 29.04 8.69
CA THR A 57 -3.26 30.18 9.36
C THR A 57 -1.77 29.92 9.49
N ASN A 58 -0.94 30.89 9.07
CA ASN A 58 0.52 30.75 8.99
C ASN A 58 0.99 29.62 8.06
N GLY A 59 0.27 29.38 6.95
CA GLY A 59 0.55 28.31 5.99
C GLY A 59 2.01 28.22 5.53
N ASN A 60 2.67 29.35 5.28
CA ASN A 60 4.08 29.40 4.90
C ASN A 60 5.01 28.74 5.96
N VAL A 61 4.79 29.05 7.25
CA VAL A 61 5.54 28.44 8.36
C VAL A 61 5.26 26.94 8.45
N ALA A 62 4.00 26.53 8.28
CA ALA A 62 3.63 25.11 8.24
C ALA A 62 4.30 24.39 7.06
N GLY A 63 4.39 25.03 5.89
CA GLY A 63 5.09 24.51 4.71
C GLY A 63 6.56 24.20 4.98
N HIS A 64 7.26 25.07 5.71
CA HIS A 64 8.65 24.81 6.13
C HIS A 64 8.78 23.58 7.03
N TYR A 65 7.89 23.41 8.00
CA TYR A 65 7.91 22.23 8.87
C TYR A 65 7.62 20.94 8.09
N PHE A 66 6.64 20.97 7.18
CA PHE A 66 6.37 19.80 6.34
C PHE A 66 7.56 19.45 5.44
N ASN A 67 8.20 20.44 4.83
CA ASN A 67 9.37 20.21 4.01
C ASN A 67 10.53 19.59 4.82
N PHE A 68 10.75 20.07 6.04
CA PHE A 68 11.76 19.52 6.95
C PHE A 68 11.48 18.05 7.30
N VAL A 69 10.24 17.75 7.72
CA VAL A 69 9.85 16.38 8.08
C VAL A 69 9.99 15.44 6.89
N ILE A 70 9.49 15.82 5.72
CA ILE A 70 9.59 14.97 4.51
C ILE A 70 11.04 14.73 4.11
N THR A 71 11.90 15.75 4.18
CA THR A 71 13.32 15.60 3.87
C THR A 71 13.99 14.61 4.82
N GLN A 72 13.72 14.73 6.13
CA GLN A 72 14.28 13.81 7.12
C GLN A 72 13.73 12.39 6.98
N SER A 73 12.43 12.24 6.73
CA SER A 73 11.81 10.94 6.49
C SER A 73 12.37 10.25 5.24
N ALA A 74 12.59 10.99 4.15
CA ALA A 74 13.21 10.45 2.94
C ALA A 74 14.64 9.97 3.20
N ALA A 75 15.42 10.72 3.99
CA ALA A 75 16.77 10.30 4.38
C ALA A 75 16.76 9.02 5.23
N MET A 76 15.84 8.92 6.21
CA MET A 76 15.69 7.72 7.03
C MET A 76 15.22 6.51 6.20
N ALA A 77 14.26 6.70 5.30
CA ALA A 77 13.79 5.63 4.41
C ALA A 77 14.93 5.08 3.54
N MET A 78 15.79 5.95 3.00
CA MET A 78 16.98 5.52 2.27
C MET A 78 17.99 4.78 3.15
N ALA A 79 18.24 5.26 4.37
CA ALA A 79 19.12 4.57 5.31
C ALA A 79 18.62 3.15 5.63
N LEU A 80 17.30 2.99 5.80
CA LEU A 80 16.67 1.69 5.99
C LEU A 80 16.80 0.82 4.74
N ALA A 81 16.57 1.37 3.55
CA ALA A 81 16.73 0.67 2.28
C ALA A 81 18.17 0.12 2.12
N TYR A 82 19.18 0.94 2.40
CA TYR A 82 20.58 0.50 2.40
C TYR A 82 20.84 -0.61 3.42
N SER A 83 20.28 -0.50 4.64
CA SER A 83 20.47 -1.53 5.68
C SER A 83 19.84 -2.88 5.31
N ALA A 84 18.81 -2.84 4.47
CA ALA A 84 18.08 -4.01 4.00
C ALA A 84 18.58 -4.52 2.64
N ASP A 85 19.67 -3.95 2.11
CA ASP A 85 20.20 -4.25 0.77
C ASP A 85 19.15 -4.07 -0.35
N LEU A 86 18.24 -3.10 -0.13
CA LEU A 86 17.11 -2.82 -1.01
C LEU A 86 17.25 -1.47 -1.72
N ALA A 87 18.32 -0.71 -1.47
CA ALA A 87 18.57 0.51 -2.21
C ALA A 87 19.01 0.16 -3.63
N ALA A 88 18.44 0.81 -4.64
CA ALA A 88 18.92 0.69 -6.01
C ALA A 88 20.39 1.13 -6.06
N GLU A 89 21.26 0.29 -6.60
CA GLU A 89 22.63 0.70 -6.92
C GLU A 89 22.56 1.74 -8.04
N PHE A 90 23.25 2.87 -7.86
CA PHE A 90 23.48 3.78 -8.97
C PHE A 90 24.43 3.04 -9.92
N ASP A 91 23.90 2.45 -10.98
CA ASP A 91 24.74 2.06 -12.11
C ASP A 91 25.30 3.36 -12.69
N GLU A 92 26.57 3.65 -12.38
CA GLU A 92 27.34 4.76 -12.93
C GLU A 92 27.69 4.44 -14.40
N THR A 93 26.65 4.22 -15.21
CA THR A 93 26.73 3.97 -16.65
C THR A 93 25.70 4.84 -17.36
N ASP A 94 26.01 6.13 -17.41
CA ASP A 94 25.90 6.94 -18.63
C ASP A 94 26.57 8.30 -18.35
N GLY A 95 27.75 8.48 -18.94
CA GLY A 95 28.51 9.74 -18.94
C GLY A 95 28.03 10.72 -20.01
#